data_AF-A0A7C5Y6G6-F1
#
_entry.id   AF-A0A7C5Y6G6-F1
#
_cell.length_a   1.000
_cell.length_b   1.000
_cell.length_c   1.000
_cell.angle_alpha   90.00
_cell.angle_beta   90.00
_cell.angle_gamma   90.00
#
_symmetry.space_group_name_H-M   'P 1'
#
loop_
_entity.id
_entity.type
_entity.pdbx_description
1 polymer ?
#
loop_
_entity_poly.entity_id
_entity_poly.type
_entity_poly.pdbx_seq_one_letter_code
_entity_poly.pdbx_strand_id
1 'polypeptide(L)'
;GLLGSLLMTIDPNSFSILFTYQIITIILLGGLGNITGSVIVGIGFAFLMEGLRFVEMPMKIFGITIPGILGMRMLIFSILLMVTILFFRQGLFGHREFSWEGLAKLLSKRKVSE
;
A
#
# COMPACT_ATOMS: atom_id res chain seq x y z
N GLY A 1 -13.60 -17.97 -5.95
CA GLY A 1 -13.96 -18.60 -7.23
C GLY A 1 -12.74 -18.90 -8.08
N LEU A 2 -12.05 -17.87 -8.58
CA LEU A 2 -10.95 -18.02 -9.54
C LEU A 2 -9.74 -18.85 -9.03
N LEU A 3 -9.29 -18.61 -7.79
CA LEU A 3 -8.12 -19.32 -7.23
C LEU A 3 -8.38 -20.80 -6.91
N GLY A 4 -9.60 -21.13 -6.47
CA GLY A 4 -10.01 -22.51 -6.18
C GLY A 4 -10.19 -23.37 -7.45
N SER A 5 -10.51 -22.74 -8.58
CA SER A 5 -10.56 -23.40 -9.89
C SER A 5 -9.18 -23.69 -10.49
N LEU A 6 -8.15 -22.92 -10.12
CA LEU A 6 -6.80 -23.03 -10.71
C LEU A 6 -5.87 -23.95 -9.93
N LEU A 7 -5.99 -24.03 -8.61
CA LEU A 7 -5.06 -24.79 -7.77
C LEU A 7 -5.52 -26.22 -7.47
N MET A 8 -6.81 -26.55 -7.71
CA MET A 8 -7.44 -27.85 -7.41
C MET A 8 -7.10 -28.40 -6.01
N THR A 9 -6.72 -27.50 -5.10
CA THR A 9 -6.29 -27.76 -3.75
C THR A 9 -6.66 -26.53 -2.95
N ILE A 10 -7.42 -26.76 -1.88
CA ILE A 10 -7.67 -25.74 -0.88
C ILE A 10 -6.47 -25.82 0.06
N ASP A 11 -5.41 -25.06 -0.22
CA ASP A 11 -4.32 -24.92 0.73
C ASP A 11 -4.78 -23.94 1.82
N PRO A 12 -4.99 -24.38 3.07
CA PRO A 12 -5.39 -23.50 4.17
C PRO A 12 -4.35 -22.40 4.44
N ASN A 13 -3.12 -22.53 3.93
CA ASN A 13 -2.11 -21.46 4.01
C ASN A 13 -2.38 -20.27 3.09
N SER A 14 -3.25 -20.41 2.08
CA SER A 14 -3.66 -19.27 1.25
C SER A 14 -4.46 -18.22 2.03
N PHE A 15 -5.02 -18.59 3.20
CA PHE A 15 -5.74 -17.71 4.12
C PHE A 15 -5.15 -17.78 5.53
N SER A 16 -3.83 -17.90 5.65
CA SER A 16 -3.15 -17.87 6.94
C SER A 16 -3.46 -16.59 7.71
N ILE A 17 -3.36 -16.66 9.04
CA ILE A 17 -3.39 -15.52 9.98
C ILE A 17 -2.53 -14.34 9.50
N LEU A 18 -1.43 -14.62 8.78
CA LEU A 18 -0.54 -13.61 8.20
C LEU A 18 -1.24 -12.64 7.23
N PHE A 19 -2.17 -13.10 6.41
CA PHE A 19 -2.93 -12.22 5.52
C PHE A 19 -3.83 -11.25 6.29
N THR A 20 -4.44 -11.71 7.39
CA THR A 20 -5.26 -10.86 8.26
C THR A 20 -4.41 -9.75 8.89
N TYR A 21 -3.21 -10.07 9.38
CA TYR A 21 -2.29 -9.06 9.91
C TYR A 21 -1.86 -8.03 8.85
N GLN A 22 -1.63 -8.47 7.61
CA GLN A 22 -1.28 -7.58 6.51
C GLN A 22 -2.40 -6.57 6.24
N ILE A 23 -3.66 -7.02 6.19
CA ILE A 23 -4.82 -6.16 5.99
C ILE A 23 -5.00 -5.20 7.17
N ILE A 24 -4.92 -5.69 8.41
CA ILE A 24 -5.00 -4.85 9.61
C ILE A 24 -3.91 -3.77 9.61
N THR A 25 -2.69 -4.12 9.21
CA THR A 25 -1.57 -3.16 9.13
C THR A 25 -1.84 -2.06 8.12
N ILE A 26 -2.38 -2.39 6.93
CA ILE A 26 -2.74 -1.40 5.92
C ILE A 26 -3.82 -0.45 6.44
N ILE A 27 -4.85 -0.98 7.11
CA ILE A 27 -5.94 -0.17 7.68
C ILE A 27 -5.42 0.71 8.83
N LEU A 28 -4.57 0.16 9.69
CA LEU A 28 -3.97 0.88 10.81
C LEU A 28 -3.10 2.04 10.32
N LEU A 29 -2.32 1.81 9.27
CA LEU A 29 -1.46 2.82 8.65
C LEU A 29 -2.28 3.83 7.82
N GLY A 30 -3.39 3.41 7.21
CA GLY A 30 -4.35 4.29 6.53
C GLY A 30 -5.16 5.19 7.47
N GLY A 31 -5.45 4.70 8.68
CA GLY A 31 -6.24 5.36 9.72
C GLY A 31 -7.56 4.61 10.00
N LEU A 32 -7.84 4.31 11.28
CA LEU A 32 -8.94 3.44 11.80
C LEU A 32 -10.39 3.94 11.55
N GLY A 33 -10.61 4.83 10.60
CA GLY A 33 -11.94 5.29 10.18
C GLY A 33 -11.97 5.85 8.76
N ASN A 34 -10.83 5.87 8.05
CA ASN A 34 -10.73 6.46 6.73
C ASN A 34 -10.51 5.38 5.67
N ILE A 35 -11.61 4.97 5.02
CA ILE A 35 -11.57 3.97 3.95
C ILE A 35 -10.72 4.48 2.78
N THR A 36 -10.85 5.76 2.40
CA THR A 36 -10.05 6.35 1.32
C THR A 36 -8.56 6.33 1.64
N GLY A 37 -8.20 6.68 2.87
CA GLY A 37 -6.81 6.60 3.36
C GLY A 37 -6.24 5.19 3.29
N SER A 38 -7.02 4.20 3.71
CA SER A 38 -6.63 2.77 3.64
C SER A 38 -6.43 2.29 2.20
N VAL A 39 -7.29 2.71 1.27
CA VAL A 39 -7.15 2.38 -0.16
C VAL A 39 -5.92 3.03 -0.77
N ILE A 40 -5.66 4.31 -0.49
CA ILE A 40 -4.48 5.02 -1.00
C ILE A 40 -3.19 4.40 -0.47
N VAL A 41 -3.14 4.08 0.83
CA VAL A 41 -2.00 3.37 1.43
C VAL A 41 -1.81 2.00 0.79
N GLY A 42 -2.89 1.23 0.58
CA GLY A 42 -2.82 -0.07 -0.08
C GLY A 42 -2.30 0.00 -1.52
N ILE A 43 -2.75 0.98 -2.29
CA ILE A 43 -2.25 1.25 -3.65
C ILE A 43 -0.78 1.66 -3.60
N GLY A 44 -0.41 2.58 -2.69
CA GLY A 44 0.97 3.01 -2.49
C GLY A 44 1.89 1.85 -2.12
N PHE A 45 1.44 0.95 -1.25
CA PHE A 45 2.13 -0.30 -0.90
C PHE A 45 2.43 -1.17 -2.13
N ALA A 46 1.43 -1.35 -3.00
CA ALA A 46 1.59 -2.15 -4.22
C ALA A 46 2.61 -1.51 -5.18
N PHE A 47 2.52 -0.21 -5.42
CA PHE A 47 3.48 0.52 -6.26
C PHE A 47 4.88 0.55 -5.66
N LEU A 48 4.99 0.70 -4.34
CA LEU A 48 6.26 0.72 -3.63
C LEU A 48 6.96 -0.64 -3.75
N MET A 49 6.22 -1.74 -3.61
CA MET A 49 6.77 -3.09 -3.80
C MET A 49 7.32 -3.30 -5.22
N GLU A 50 6.64 -2.80 -6.26
CA GLU A 50 7.15 -2.88 -7.63
C GLU A 50 8.32 -1.90 -7.86
N GLY A 51 8.29 -0.71 -7.25
CA GLY A 51 9.38 0.27 -7.33
C GLY A 51 10.67 -0.22 -6.68
N LEU A 52 10.57 -0.91 -5.54
CA LEU A 52 11.72 -1.51 -4.85
C LEU A 52 12.34 -2.67 -5.65
N ARG A 53 11.61 -3.23 -6.62
CA ARG A 53 12.16 -4.23 -7.54
C ARG A 53 13.36 -3.71 -8.31
N PHE A 54 13.37 -2.42 -8.66
CA PHE A 54 14.52 -1.79 -9.31
C PHE A 54 15.75 -1.77 -8.41
N VAL A 55 15.57 -1.63 -7.09
CA VAL A 55 16.67 -1.60 -6.11
C VAL A 55 17.27 -2.99 -5.87
N GLU A 56 16.47 -4.04 -6.02
CA GLU A 56 16.94 -5.43 -5.94
C GLU A 56 17.67 -5.91 -7.19
N MET A 57 17.51 -5.23 -8.32
CA MET A 57 18.31 -5.54 -9.50
C MET A 57 19.76 -5.12 -9.24
N PRO A 58 20.76 -5.91 -9.68
CA PRO A 58 22.16 -5.55 -9.54
C PRO A 58 22.45 -4.26 -10.32
N MET A 59 22.39 -3.13 -9.63
CA MET A 59 22.65 -1.81 -10.19
C MET A 59 24.06 -1.37 -9.81
N LYS A 60 24.83 -0.96 -10.83
CA LYS A 60 26.10 -0.27 -10.63
C LYS A 60 25.81 1.21 -10.43
N ILE A 61 25.73 1.65 -9.18
CA ILE A 61 25.56 3.07 -8.85
C ILE A 61 26.91 3.58 -8.36
N PHE A 62 27.43 4.62 -9.01
CA PHE A 62 28.64 5.34 -8.58
C PHE A 62 29.90 4.47 -8.36
N GLY A 63 30.12 3.45 -9.20
CA GLY A 63 31.30 2.58 -9.13
C GLY A 63 31.26 1.52 -8.03
N ILE A 64 30.21 1.49 -7.21
CA ILE A 64 29.98 0.44 -6.20
C ILE A 64 29.01 -0.58 -6.80
N THR A 65 29.46 -1.82 -6.96
CA THR A 65 28.59 -2.94 -7.34
C THR A 65 27.78 -3.36 -6.12
N ILE A 66 26.51 -2.97 -6.07
CA ILE A 66 25.57 -3.52 -5.10
C ILE A 66 25.15 -4.89 -5.63
N PRO A 67 25.53 -6.01 -4.99
CA PRO A 67 24.97 -7.31 -5.36
C PRO A 67 23.47 -7.24 -5.11
N GLY A 68 22.66 -7.55 -6.13
CA GLY A 68 21.22 -7.61 -6.00
C GLY A 68 20.84 -8.77 -5.07
N ILE A 69 20.73 -8.49 -3.76
CA ILE A 69 20.35 -9.48 -2.77
C ILE A 69 18.83 -9.65 -2.85
N LEU A 70 18.37 -10.85 -3.18
CA LEU A 70 16.95 -11.20 -3.12
C LEU A 70 16.43 -10.96 -1.69
N GLY A 71 15.36 -10.20 -1.56
CA GLY A 71 14.74 -9.89 -0.26
C GLY A 71 15.13 -8.53 0.30
N MET A 72 16.02 -7.77 -0.35
CA MET A 72 16.33 -6.40 0.04
C MET A 72 15.09 -5.49 -0.04
N ARG A 73 14.11 -5.81 -0.89
CA ARG A 73 12.82 -5.10 -0.92
C ARG A 73 12.07 -5.19 0.41
N MET A 74 12.12 -6.33 1.09
CA MET A 74 11.40 -6.53 2.36
C MET A 74 12.05 -5.72 3.49
N LEU A 75 13.38 -5.61 3.49
CA LEU A 75 14.14 -4.83 4.47
C LEU A 75 13.87 -3.33 4.33
N ILE A 76 14.04 -2.79 3.13
CA ILE A 76 13.82 -1.35 2.85
C ILE A 76 12.37 -0.99 3.15
N PHE A 77 11.45 -1.86 2.75
CA PHE A 77 10.03 -1.69 3.00
C PHE A 77 9.71 -1.67 4.51
N SER A 78 10.22 -2.62 5.30
CA SER A 78 10.00 -2.66 6.74
C SER A 78 10.48 -1.39 7.44
N ILE A 79 11.65 -0.86 7.04
CA ILE A 79 12.16 0.42 7.56
C ILE A 79 11.23 1.57 7.19
N LEU A 80 10.82 1.65 5.92
CA LEU A 80 9.92 2.70 5.45
C LEU A 80 8.57 2.64 6.19
N LEU A 81 8.03 1.45 6.43
CA LEU A 81 6.81 1.26 7.20
C LEU A 81 6.99 1.67 8.66
N MET A 82 8.10 1.29 9.29
CA MET A 82 8.41 1.65 10.67
C MET A 82 8.51 3.16 10.85
N VAL A 83 9.21 3.85 9.93
CA VAL A 83 9.25 5.31 9.87
C VAL A 83 7.83 5.87 9.73
N THR A 84 7.05 5.33 8.80
CA THR A 84 5.67 5.80 8.57
C THR A 84 4.80 5.63 9.83
N ILE A 85 4.90 4.51 10.53
CA ILE A 85 4.12 4.29 11.76
C ILE A 85 4.58 5.23 12.90
N LEU A 86 5.89 5.47 13.03
CA LEU A 86 6.44 6.37 14.05
C LEU A 86 6.00 7.83 13.87
N PHE A 87 6.02 8.33 12.63
CA PHE A 87 5.68 9.73 12.35
C PHE A 87 4.17 9.96 12.19
N PHE A 88 3.41 8.96 11.72
CA PHE A 88 1.98 9.09 11.43
C PHE A 88 1.10 8.43 12.50
N ARG A 89 1.12 8.97 13.73
CA ARG A 89 0.37 8.45 14.91
C ARG A 89 -1.16 8.31 14.71
N GLN A 90 -1.75 9.00 13.73
CA GLN A 90 -3.19 8.96 13.42
C GLN A 90 -3.49 8.23 12.08
N GLY A 91 -2.49 7.59 11.47
CA GLY A 91 -2.54 7.12 10.08
C GLY A 91 -2.18 8.22 9.08
N LEU A 92 -1.83 7.83 7.84
CA LEU A 92 -1.30 8.73 6.80
C LEU A 92 -2.28 9.83 6.39
N PHE A 93 -3.59 9.56 6.47
CA PHE A 93 -4.66 10.47 6.01
C PHE A 93 -5.55 11.02 7.13
N GLY A 94 -5.37 10.60 8.39
CA GLY A 94 -6.19 11.03 9.53
C GLY A 94 -7.71 10.90 9.29
N HIS A 95 -8.51 11.75 9.95
CA HIS A 95 -9.99 11.77 9.88
C HIS A 95 -10.56 12.45 8.62
N ARG A 96 -9.74 12.80 7.63
CA ARG A 96 -10.23 13.46 6.41
C ARG A 96 -10.77 12.41 5.45
N GLU A 97 -12.03 12.05 5.63
CA GLU A 97 -12.77 11.25 4.66
C GLU A 97 -13.01 12.05 3.38
N PHE A 98 -12.73 11.43 2.24
CA PHE A 98 -13.01 12.01 0.94
C PHE A 98 -14.51 11.80 0.66
N SER A 99 -15.33 12.78 1.06
CA SER A 99 -16.77 12.73 0.79
C SER A 99 -17.07 12.92 -0.69
N TRP A 100 -17.75 11.94 -1.29
CA TRP A 100 -18.29 12.02 -2.66
C TRP A 100 -19.23 13.22 -2.86
N GLU A 101 -19.83 13.74 -1.80
CA GLU A 101 -20.66 14.95 -1.83
C GLU A 101 -19.83 16.22 -2.10
N GLY A 102 -18.60 16.27 -1.62
CA GLY A 102 -17.66 17.37 -1.87
C GLY A 102 -17.16 17.40 -3.32
N LEU A 103 -16.89 16.22 -3.88
CA LEU A 103 -16.54 16.05 -5.30
C LEU A 103 -17.71 16.43 -6.22
N ALA A 104 -18.93 15.99 -5.88
CA ALA A 104 -20.14 16.32 -6.62
C ALA A 104 -20.43 17.83 -6.63
N LYS A 105 -20.21 18.53 -5.50
CA LYS A 105 -20.32 20.00 -5.43
C LYS A 105 -19.29 20.72 -6.30
N LEU A 106 -18.06 20.21 -6.39
CA LEU A 106 -17.00 20.78 -7.23
C LEU A 106 -17.27 20.61 -8.73
N LEU A 107 -17.85 19.46 -9.13
CA LEU A 107 -18.26 19.20 -10.51
C LEU A 107 -19.53 19.97 -10.90
N SER A 108 -20.48 20.15 -9.97
CA SER A 108 -21.69 20.94 -10.18
C SER A 108 -21.38 22.44 -10.40
N LYS A 109 -20.38 22.99 -9.69
CA LYS A 109 -19.99 24.40 -9.84
C LYS A 109 -19.43 24.77 -11.21
N ARG A 110 -18.95 23.80 -12.01
CA ARG A 110 -18.43 24.05 -13.37
C ARG A 110 -19.51 24.14 -14.45
N LYS A 111 -20.77 23.81 -14.14
CA LYS A 111 -21.89 23.92 -15.09
C LYS A 111 -22.63 25.27 -15.05
N VAL A 112 -22.26 26.20 -14.17
CA VAL A 112 -22.93 27.51 -14.02
C VAL A 112 -21.95 28.65 -14.26
N SER A 113 -21.30 28.65 -15.41
CA SER A 113 -20.69 29.84 -15.99
C SER A 113 -21.06 29.84 -17.46
N GLU A 114 -22.30 30.22 -17.74
CA GLU A 114 -22.64 30.91 -18.99
C GLU A 114 -22.07 32.33 -18.95
#